data_AF-A0A927NUJ0-F1
#
_entry.id   AF-A0A927NUJ0-F1
#
_cell.length_a   1.000
_cell.length_b   1.000
_cell.length_c   1.000
_cell.angle_alpha   90.00
_cell.angle_beta   90.00
_cell.angle_gamma   90.00
#
_symmetry.space_group_name_H-M   'P 1'
#
loop_
_entity.id
_entity.type
_entity.pdbx_description
1 polymer ?
#
loop_
_entity_poly.entity_id
_entity_poly.type
_entity_poly.pdbx_seq_one_letter_code
_entity_poly.pdbx_strand_id
1 'polypeptide(L)'
;MQKFSEIEYKRPDIAGAGKAAEAILEKFSAAATAEEAKELFLVLNHAMDEVQTMCTVASIRNTIDLTDEFYAGEMKYINSEFAQLMPVSKKINKAICETPFRKELEEAFGAQVFRLAESQERLITPENIPLSIEESDLCDEFKFAVADCSVDFMGEKCNFYGLLKHMESTDRAERQAAFKEWARLYSEVSPKLDDIYSKLVANRVQQAKNLGFDSYIDMAYLSRGRFDYNAEDAARFRSYVEKYITPFVAEMREKQKAVLGIDELHWYDESLDFPDGNPTPHGTKDEMIAAAQKMYRELSPETGEFFDFMTEYELFDLETRPGKHMGGYCTSLDIYKAPFIFSNFNGTAADVDVLTHEAGHAFEAYSAYKTQQIAEYTYSTSEINEIHSMSMEHFTYPWMDLFFGEDTDRRLYSHLFGALSVIPYLVSVDEFQHRVFEKPDMTAEERKAVWRSIERKYQPWRDYDGNEFLESGGFWMQKQHIFLYPFYYVDYALAQTCAFMYYKRMCEDKQEAWNGYLELCKKGGSLGYFETLESAGLKNPFVEENVKETIEFVKAKVLELYDACRK
;
A
#
# COMPACT_ATOMS: atom_id res chain seq x y z
N MET A 1 -18.29 1.72 21.43
CA MET A 1 -19.19 1.79 20.25
C MET A 1 -20.10 0.55 20.26
N GLN A 2 -20.91 0.30 19.23
CA GLN A 2 -21.52 -1.03 19.02
C GLN A 2 -20.60 -1.88 18.15
N LYS A 3 -20.80 -3.20 18.09
CA LYS A 3 -20.00 -4.04 17.19
C LYS A 3 -20.21 -3.62 15.74
N PHE A 4 -19.22 -3.81 14.86
CA PHE A 4 -19.33 -3.40 13.46
C PHE A 4 -20.57 -4.00 12.77
N SER A 5 -20.86 -5.26 13.07
CA SER A 5 -22.04 -6.00 12.60
C SER A 5 -23.38 -5.36 13.02
N GLU A 6 -23.38 -4.59 14.11
CA GLU A 6 -24.55 -3.92 14.68
C GLU A 6 -24.74 -2.47 14.19
N ILE A 7 -23.73 -1.90 13.49
CA ILE A 7 -23.83 -0.52 12.98
C ILE A 7 -24.95 -0.42 11.94
N GLU A 8 -26.01 0.31 12.27
CA GLU A 8 -27.09 0.58 11.31
C GLU A 8 -26.57 1.49 10.20
N TYR A 9 -26.52 0.99 8.96
CA TYR A 9 -26.19 1.83 7.81
C TYR A 9 -27.40 2.68 7.45
N LYS A 10 -27.17 4.00 7.37
CA LYS A 10 -28.13 4.95 6.83
C LYS A 10 -27.45 5.69 5.70
N ARG A 11 -28.06 5.68 4.52
CA ARG A 11 -27.56 6.45 3.38
C ARG A 11 -27.38 7.91 3.81
N PRO A 12 -26.15 8.46 3.77
CA PRO A 12 -25.89 9.81 4.24
C PRO A 12 -26.43 10.85 3.25
N ASP A 13 -26.87 12.01 3.75
CA ASP A 13 -27.22 13.17 2.91
C ASP A 13 -25.95 13.93 2.52
N ILE A 14 -25.22 13.38 1.53
CA ILE A 14 -23.93 13.92 1.06
C ILE A 14 -24.08 15.36 0.55
N ALA A 15 -25.11 15.62 -0.27
CA ALA A 15 -25.40 16.95 -0.78
C ALA A 15 -25.76 17.95 0.33
N GLY A 16 -26.53 17.51 1.33
CA GLY A 16 -26.85 18.31 2.52
C GLY A 16 -25.60 18.67 3.33
N ALA A 17 -24.71 17.71 3.57
CA ALA A 17 -23.44 17.93 4.26
C ALA A 17 -22.53 18.88 3.48
N GLY A 18 -22.47 18.76 2.14
CA GLY A 18 -21.76 19.72 1.29
C GLY A 18 -22.26 21.15 1.44
N LYS A 19 -23.59 21.37 1.50
CA LYS A 19 -24.17 22.69 1.76
C LYS A 19 -23.86 23.20 3.17
N ALA A 20 -23.86 22.31 4.15
CA ALA A 20 -23.49 22.67 5.53
C ALA A 20 -22.02 23.11 5.61
N ALA A 21 -21.12 22.40 4.92
CA ALA A 21 -19.71 22.75 4.80
C ALA A 21 -19.53 24.12 4.11
N GLU A 22 -20.27 24.41 3.03
CA GLU A 22 -20.26 25.74 2.39
C GLU A 22 -20.71 26.85 3.36
N ALA A 23 -21.74 26.62 4.17
CA ALA A 23 -22.21 27.60 5.15
C ALA A 23 -21.19 27.85 6.28
N ILE A 24 -20.41 26.82 6.67
CA ILE A 24 -19.30 26.97 7.62
C ILE A 24 -18.16 27.74 6.96
N LEU A 25 -17.84 27.42 5.70
CA LEU A 25 -16.81 28.08 4.90
C LEU A 25 -17.06 29.59 4.76
N GLU A 26 -18.31 30.01 4.54
CA GLU A 26 -18.68 31.43 4.49
C GLU A 26 -18.34 32.15 5.81
N LYS A 27 -18.60 31.50 6.95
CA LYS A 27 -18.25 32.05 8.27
C LYS A 27 -16.74 32.07 8.46
N PHE A 28 -16.05 30.98 8.11
CA PHE A 28 -14.58 30.89 8.21
C PHE A 28 -13.91 32.02 7.41
N SER A 29 -14.39 32.25 6.19
CA SER A 29 -13.89 33.31 5.30
C SER A 29 -14.17 34.72 5.83
N ALA A 30 -15.20 34.87 6.68
CA ALA A 30 -15.62 36.14 7.30
C ALA A 30 -15.11 36.31 8.74
N ALA A 31 -14.31 35.37 9.26
CA ALA A 31 -13.83 35.40 10.64
C ALA A 31 -13.12 36.73 10.94
N ALA A 32 -13.43 37.35 12.08
CA ALA A 32 -12.87 38.63 12.47
C ALA A 32 -11.60 38.48 13.32
N THR A 33 -11.38 37.28 13.87
CA THR A 33 -10.25 36.98 14.75
C THR A 33 -9.64 35.62 14.44
N ALA A 34 -8.37 35.43 14.81
CA ALA A 34 -7.70 34.15 14.66
C ALA A 34 -8.37 33.03 15.49
N GLU A 35 -8.95 33.36 16.65
CA GLU A 35 -9.64 32.38 17.49
C GLU A 35 -10.93 31.87 16.81
N GLU A 36 -11.73 32.80 16.27
CA GLU A 36 -12.92 32.44 15.49
C GLU A 36 -12.56 31.61 14.26
N ALA A 37 -11.48 31.95 13.56
CA ALA A 37 -11.00 31.17 12.42
C ALA A 37 -10.55 29.76 12.82
N LYS A 38 -9.89 29.59 13.97
CA LYS A 38 -9.48 28.28 14.51
C LYS A 38 -10.68 27.40 14.84
N GLU A 39 -11.67 27.94 15.53
CA GLU A 39 -12.89 27.20 15.88
C GLU A 39 -13.65 26.77 14.61
N LEU A 40 -13.81 27.68 13.65
CA LEU A 40 -14.51 27.39 12.40
C LEU A 40 -13.74 26.41 11.50
N PHE A 41 -12.41 26.47 11.52
CA PHE A 41 -11.57 25.49 10.82
C PHE A 41 -11.81 24.08 11.35
N LEU A 42 -11.80 23.88 12.68
CA LEU A 42 -12.12 22.59 13.30
C LEU A 42 -13.53 22.10 12.96
N VAL A 43 -14.52 23.01 12.98
CA VAL A 43 -15.90 22.66 12.61
C VAL A 43 -16.00 22.25 11.14
N LEU A 44 -15.26 22.93 10.25
CA LEU A 44 -15.21 22.59 8.82
C LEU A 44 -14.54 21.22 8.61
N ASN A 45 -13.47 20.94 9.34
CA ASN A 45 -12.72 19.69 9.32
C ASN A 45 -13.60 18.48 9.61
N HIS A 46 -14.42 18.60 10.66
CA HIS A 46 -15.29 17.54 11.14
C HIS A 46 -16.69 17.55 10.50
N ALA A 47 -16.95 18.44 9.53
CA ALA A 47 -18.27 18.61 8.94
C ALA A 47 -18.75 17.37 8.17
N MET A 48 -17.83 16.49 7.77
CA MET A 48 -18.09 15.32 6.94
C MET A 48 -17.92 13.98 7.68
N ASP A 49 -17.52 13.96 8.96
CA ASP A 49 -17.18 12.72 9.68
C ASP A 49 -18.32 11.69 9.68
N GLU A 50 -19.56 12.14 9.93
CA GLU A 50 -20.74 11.27 9.90
C GLU A 50 -21.00 10.69 8.51
N VAL A 51 -20.84 11.53 7.48
CA VAL A 51 -20.99 11.12 6.07
C VAL A 51 -19.91 10.12 5.70
N GLN A 52 -18.64 10.43 5.99
CA GLN A 52 -17.50 9.59 5.73
C GLN A 52 -17.64 8.24 6.44
N THR A 53 -18.04 8.23 7.71
CA THR A 53 -18.30 6.99 8.45
C THR A 53 -19.32 6.11 7.73
N MET A 54 -20.47 6.66 7.32
CA MET A 54 -21.51 5.85 6.64
C MET A 54 -21.04 5.37 5.27
N CYS A 55 -20.28 6.19 4.54
CA CYS A 55 -19.65 5.79 3.29
C CYS A 55 -18.64 4.65 3.50
N THR A 56 -17.83 4.70 4.55
CA THR A 56 -16.90 3.62 4.92
C THR A 56 -17.64 2.35 5.31
N VAL A 57 -18.73 2.44 6.08
CA VAL A 57 -19.59 1.27 6.39
C VAL A 57 -20.12 0.63 5.10
N ALA A 58 -20.61 1.42 4.15
CA ALA A 58 -21.06 0.91 2.85
C ALA A 58 -19.91 0.26 2.06
N SER A 59 -18.73 0.88 2.04
CA SER A 59 -17.55 0.37 1.34
C SER A 59 -17.04 -0.95 1.92
N ILE A 60 -16.94 -1.06 3.25
CA ILE A 60 -16.57 -2.31 3.92
C ILE A 60 -17.59 -3.40 3.58
N ARG A 61 -18.89 -3.12 3.69
CA ARG A 61 -19.93 -4.13 3.41
C ARG A 61 -19.99 -4.52 1.93
N ASN A 62 -19.71 -3.59 1.02
CA ASN A 62 -19.57 -3.91 -0.40
C ASN A 62 -18.37 -4.81 -0.69
N THR A 63 -17.22 -4.55 -0.07
CA THR A 63 -16.01 -5.36 -0.31
C THR A 63 -16.04 -6.71 0.39
N ILE A 64 -16.81 -6.83 1.47
CA ILE A 64 -17.16 -8.10 2.14
C ILE A 64 -17.93 -9.05 1.20
N ASP A 65 -18.80 -8.51 0.35
CA ASP A 65 -19.53 -9.23 -0.69
C ASP A 65 -19.89 -8.31 -1.86
N LEU A 66 -19.10 -8.37 -2.94
CA LEU A 66 -19.29 -7.58 -4.15
C LEU A 66 -20.56 -7.98 -4.92
N THR A 67 -21.20 -9.10 -4.57
CA THR A 67 -22.45 -9.56 -5.18
C THR A 67 -23.69 -8.98 -4.49
N ASP A 68 -23.54 -8.29 -3.36
CA ASP A 68 -24.62 -7.58 -2.70
C ASP A 68 -25.06 -6.36 -3.53
N GLU A 69 -26.21 -6.49 -4.19
CA GLU A 69 -26.80 -5.45 -5.04
C GLU A 69 -27.11 -4.16 -4.28
N PHE A 70 -27.44 -4.24 -2.98
CA PHE A 70 -27.73 -3.06 -2.16
C PHE A 70 -26.47 -2.22 -1.99
N TYR A 71 -25.39 -2.81 -1.46
CA TYR A 71 -24.16 -2.06 -1.24
C TYR A 71 -23.45 -1.68 -2.55
N ALA A 72 -23.57 -2.48 -3.61
CA ALA A 72 -23.13 -2.07 -4.94
C ALA A 72 -23.89 -0.83 -5.46
N GLY A 73 -25.19 -0.73 -5.16
CA GLY A 73 -26.02 0.44 -5.41
C GLY A 73 -25.61 1.66 -4.56
N GLU A 74 -25.30 1.45 -3.28
CA GLU A 74 -24.81 2.52 -2.40
C GLU A 74 -23.47 3.08 -2.89
N MET A 75 -22.52 2.23 -3.30
CA MET A 75 -21.23 2.70 -3.83
C MET A 75 -21.40 3.55 -5.09
N LYS A 76 -22.34 3.20 -5.98
CA LYS A 76 -22.67 4.03 -7.16
C LYS A 76 -23.24 5.39 -6.75
N TYR A 77 -24.14 5.43 -5.77
CA TYR A 77 -24.68 6.67 -5.22
C TYR A 77 -23.57 7.52 -4.60
N ILE A 78 -22.78 6.94 -3.70
CA ILE A 78 -21.68 7.62 -2.99
C ILE A 78 -20.69 8.24 -3.98
N ASN A 79 -20.22 7.46 -4.96
CA ASN A 79 -19.28 7.94 -5.98
C ASN A 79 -19.87 9.11 -6.79
N SER A 80 -21.14 9.02 -7.17
CA SER A 80 -21.81 10.08 -7.93
C SER A 80 -21.99 11.38 -7.14
N GLU A 81 -22.32 11.29 -5.85
CA GLU A 81 -22.51 12.47 -5.00
C GLU A 81 -21.19 13.13 -4.61
N PHE A 82 -20.15 12.37 -4.26
CA PHE A 82 -18.83 12.94 -3.98
C PHE A 82 -18.24 13.66 -5.19
N ALA A 83 -18.46 13.15 -6.41
CA ALA A 83 -18.06 13.85 -7.63
C ALA A 83 -18.70 15.24 -7.75
N GLN A 84 -19.95 15.40 -7.28
CA GLN A 84 -20.63 16.70 -7.27
C GLN A 84 -20.09 17.65 -6.19
N LEU A 85 -19.39 17.15 -5.17
CA LEU A 85 -18.75 17.96 -4.13
C LEU A 85 -17.37 18.50 -4.52
N MET A 86 -16.76 18.06 -5.62
CA MET A 86 -15.44 18.54 -6.05
C MET A 86 -15.31 20.07 -6.13
N PRO A 87 -16.31 20.84 -6.65
CA PRO A 87 -16.25 22.30 -6.64
C PRO A 87 -16.27 22.89 -5.23
N VAL A 88 -16.97 22.25 -4.29
CA VAL A 88 -17.01 22.66 -2.88
C VAL A 88 -15.65 22.43 -2.23
N SER A 89 -15.06 21.25 -2.41
CA SER A 89 -13.71 20.94 -1.92
C SER A 89 -12.67 21.94 -2.43
N LYS A 90 -12.74 22.33 -3.72
CA LYS A 90 -11.85 23.36 -4.27
C LYS A 90 -12.03 24.72 -3.58
N LYS A 91 -13.28 25.14 -3.30
CA LYS A 91 -13.54 26.39 -2.56
C LYS A 91 -12.99 26.34 -1.13
N ILE A 92 -13.17 25.21 -0.45
CA ILE A 92 -12.65 24.98 0.90
C ILE A 92 -11.13 25.13 0.92
N ASN A 93 -10.44 24.37 0.07
CA ASN A 93 -8.97 24.40 -0.02
C ASN A 93 -8.46 25.80 -0.33
N LYS A 94 -9.09 26.49 -1.29
CA LYS A 94 -8.75 27.87 -1.61
C LYS A 94 -8.91 28.83 -0.43
N ALA A 95 -10.02 28.73 0.33
CA ALA A 95 -10.22 29.61 1.48
C ALA A 95 -9.21 29.33 2.61
N ILE A 96 -8.84 28.06 2.82
CA ILE A 96 -7.76 27.67 3.75
C ILE A 96 -6.45 28.33 3.31
N CYS A 97 -6.12 28.31 2.01
CA CYS A 97 -4.92 28.95 1.47
C CYS A 97 -4.93 30.49 1.61
N GLU A 98 -6.09 31.13 1.42
CA GLU A 98 -6.24 32.59 1.35
C GLU A 98 -6.57 33.26 2.70
N THR A 99 -6.73 32.49 3.78
CA THR A 99 -7.10 33.05 5.10
C THR A 99 -6.06 34.04 5.63
N PRO A 100 -6.48 35.21 6.16
CA PRO A 100 -5.55 36.19 6.74
C PRO A 100 -4.94 35.71 8.06
N PHE A 101 -5.48 34.65 8.67
CA PHE A 101 -5.03 34.06 9.93
C PHE A 101 -4.12 32.84 9.73
N ARG A 102 -3.53 32.68 8.54
CA ARG A 102 -2.73 31.51 8.19
C ARG A 102 -1.63 31.25 9.21
N LYS A 103 -0.91 32.29 9.65
CA LYS A 103 0.18 32.16 10.62
C LYS A 103 -0.32 31.55 11.93
N GLU A 104 -1.42 32.08 12.49
CA GLU A 104 -1.98 31.60 13.75
C GLU A 104 -2.57 30.19 13.64
N LEU A 105 -3.07 29.82 12.46
CA LEU A 105 -3.54 28.46 12.17
C LEU A 105 -2.38 27.47 11.97
N GLU A 106 -1.28 27.87 11.30
CA GLU A 106 -0.05 27.07 11.20
C GLU A 106 0.58 26.85 12.58
N GLU A 107 0.54 27.85 13.47
CA GLU A 107 0.99 27.70 14.87
C GLU A 107 0.10 26.72 15.66
N ALA A 108 -1.19 26.61 15.31
CA ALA A 108 -2.14 25.74 16.01
C ALA A 108 -2.15 24.29 15.45
N PHE A 109 -2.15 24.15 14.13
CA PHE A 109 -2.39 22.89 13.43
C PHE A 109 -1.20 22.44 12.57
N GLY A 110 -0.11 23.19 12.51
CA GLY A 110 1.04 22.89 11.66
C GLY A 110 0.85 23.32 10.20
N ALA A 111 1.96 23.43 9.47
CA ALA A 111 1.96 23.86 8.07
C ALA A 111 1.49 22.78 7.09
N GLN A 112 1.43 21.52 7.52
CA GLN A 112 1.16 20.40 6.63
C GLN A 112 -0.24 20.46 6.01
N VAL A 113 -1.27 20.83 6.77
CA VAL A 113 -2.63 20.99 6.25
C VAL A 113 -2.72 22.06 5.15
N PHE A 114 -1.90 23.11 5.23
CA PHE A 114 -1.83 24.14 4.19
C PHE A 114 -1.13 23.63 2.93
N ARG A 115 -0.03 22.87 3.07
CA ARG A 115 0.63 22.22 1.93
C ARG A 115 -0.32 21.27 1.19
N LEU A 116 -1.13 20.52 1.93
CA LEU A 116 -2.17 19.65 1.38
C LEU A 116 -3.26 20.44 0.65
N ALA A 117 -3.79 21.51 1.27
CA ALA A 117 -4.81 22.36 0.67
C ALA A 117 -4.32 23.03 -0.63
N GLU A 118 -3.09 23.56 -0.64
CA GLU A 118 -2.46 24.17 -1.82
C GLU A 118 -2.30 23.16 -2.97
N SER A 119 -1.84 21.94 -2.64
CA SER A 119 -1.72 20.84 -3.60
C SER A 119 -3.07 20.49 -4.21
N GLN A 120 -4.08 20.24 -3.38
CA GLN A 120 -5.41 19.86 -3.83
C GLN A 120 -6.09 20.98 -4.64
N GLU A 121 -5.90 22.25 -4.28
CA GLU A 121 -6.40 23.37 -5.08
C GLU A 121 -5.77 23.39 -6.48
N ARG A 122 -4.44 23.18 -6.56
CA ARG A 122 -3.67 23.17 -7.82
C ARG A 122 -4.05 22.01 -8.73
N LEU A 123 -4.48 20.87 -8.19
CA LEU A 123 -4.76 19.64 -8.94
C LEU A 123 -6.17 19.56 -9.51
N ILE A 124 -7.05 20.53 -9.21
CA ILE A 124 -8.44 20.51 -9.69
C ILE A 124 -8.62 21.53 -10.81
N THR A 125 -9.06 21.08 -11.99
CA THR A 125 -9.51 21.98 -13.07
C THR A 125 -10.73 21.40 -13.80
N PRO A 126 -11.74 22.21 -14.18
CA PRO A 126 -12.94 21.71 -14.87
C PRO A 126 -12.65 20.97 -16.17
N GLU A 127 -11.59 21.35 -16.89
CA GLU A 127 -11.13 20.73 -18.12
C GLU A 127 -10.72 19.26 -17.93
N ASN A 128 -10.35 18.86 -16.71
CA ASN A 128 -10.00 17.47 -16.40
C ASN A 128 -11.19 16.61 -16.02
N ILE A 129 -12.38 17.16 -15.75
CA ILE A 129 -13.55 16.36 -15.33
C ILE A 129 -13.86 15.23 -16.35
N PRO A 130 -13.95 15.50 -17.67
CA PRO A 130 -14.20 14.43 -18.64
C PRO A 130 -13.05 13.41 -18.71
N LEU A 131 -11.80 13.86 -18.52
CA LEU A 131 -10.63 13.00 -18.55
C LEU A 131 -10.57 12.08 -17.33
N SER A 132 -10.95 12.56 -16.15
CA SER A 132 -11.01 11.75 -14.94
C SER A 132 -12.11 10.68 -15.04
N ILE A 133 -13.23 10.97 -15.70
CA ILE A 133 -14.27 9.97 -16.00
C ILE A 133 -13.70 8.90 -16.95
N GLU A 134 -13.06 9.32 -18.05
CA GLU A 134 -12.42 8.38 -18.99
C GLU A 134 -11.33 7.54 -18.30
N GLU A 135 -10.50 8.13 -17.43
CA GLU A 135 -9.50 7.39 -16.67
C GLU A 135 -10.15 6.33 -15.76
N SER A 136 -11.25 6.69 -15.08
CA SER A 136 -12.01 5.74 -14.24
C SER A 136 -12.58 4.58 -15.07
N ASP A 137 -13.17 4.88 -16.23
CA ASP A 137 -13.71 3.86 -17.15
C ASP A 137 -12.60 2.92 -17.63
N LEU A 138 -11.43 3.46 -18.01
CA LEU A 138 -10.26 2.66 -18.42
C LEU A 138 -9.71 1.78 -17.28
N CYS A 139 -9.72 2.30 -16.05
CA CYS A 139 -9.33 1.54 -14.87
C CYS A 139 -10.30 0.38 -14.61
N ASP A 140 -11.60 0.57 -14.81
CA ASP A 140 -12.59 -0.49 -14.69
C ASP A 140 -12.48 -1.50 -15.84
N GLU A 141 -12.25 -1.05 -17.08
CA GLU A 141 -11.95 -1.93 -18.22
C GLU A 141 -10.74 -2.84 -17.95
N PHE A 142 -9.69 -2.31 -17.31
CA PHE A 142 -8.55 -3.11 -16.87
C PHE A 142 -8.98 -4.19 -15.86
N LYS A 143 -9.71 -3.80 -14.80
CA LYS A 143 -10.18 -4.72 -13.77
C LYS A 143 -11.00 -5.86 -14.37
N PHE A 144 -11.95 -5.54 -15.26
CA PHE A 144 -12.77 -6.54 -15.94
C PHE A 144 -11.96 -7.45 -16.85
N ALA A 145 -11.03 -6.90 -17.65
CA ALA A 145 -10.19 -7.70 -18.54
C ALA A 145 -9.36 -8.75 -17.77
N VAL A 146 -8.81 -8.38 -16.62
CA VAL A 146 -8.05 -9.29 -15.75
C VAL A 146 -8.97 -10.28 -15.02
N ALA A 147 -10.12 -9.83 -14.52
CA ALA A 147 -11.07 -10.68 -13.79
C ALA A 147 -11.72 -11.78 -14.67
N ASP A 148 -11.91 -11.52 -15.96
CA ASP A 148 -12.47 -12.49 -16.92
C ASP A 148 -11.50 -13.65 -17.25
N CYS A 149 -10.22 -13.51 -16.92
CA CYS A 149 -9.21 -14.52 -17.21
C CYS A 149 -9.37 -15.74 -16.27
N SER A 150 -9.52 -16.93 -16.85
CA SER A 150 -9.54 -18.18 -16.10
C SER A 150 -9.07 -19.38 -16.92
N VAL A 151 -8.67 -20.44 -16.23
CA VAL A 151 -8.20 -21.70 -16.81
C VAL A 151 -8.70 -22.87 -15.96
N ASP A 152 -9.02 -24.00 -16.59
CA ASP A 152 -9.21 -25.26 -15.87
C ASP A 152 -7.83 -25.87 -15.58
N PHE A 153 -7.40 -25.82 -14.31
CA PHE A 153 -6.11 -26.33 -13.86
C PHE A 153 -6.33 -27.42 -12.81
N MET A 154 -5.82 -28.62 -13.08
CA MET A 154 -5.93 -29.79 -12.19
C MET A 154 -7.36 -30.10 -11.69
N GLY A 155 -8.37 -29.84 -12.52
CA GLY A 155 -9.78 -30.10 -12.19
C GLY A 155 -10.48 -28.96 -11.46
N GLU A 156 -9.80 -27.83 -11.23
CA GLU A 156 -10.35 -26.63 -10.63
C GLU A 156 -10.34 -25.45 -11.63
N LYS A 157 -11.39 -24.65 -11.64
CA LYS A 157 -11.41 -23.40 -12.41
C LYS A 157 -10.63 -22.33 -11.65
N CYS A 158 -9.44 -21.98 -12.14
CA CYS A 158 -8.53 -21.03 -11.53
C CYS A 158 -8.51 -19.70 -12.29
N ASN A 159 -8.57 -18.58 -11.57
CA ASN A 159 -8.10 -17.28 -12.07
C ASN A 159 -6.62 -17.09 -11.68
N PHE A 160 -6.04 -15.90 -11.87
CA PHE A 160 -4.65 -15.61 -11.47
C PHE A 160 -4.35 -15.94 -10.00
N TYR A 161 -5.27 -15.64 -9.08
CA TYR A 161 -5.10 -15.92 -7.65
C TYR A 161 -5.28 -17.41 -7.33
N GLY A 162 -6.20 -18.10 -8.01
CA GLY A 162 -6.40 -19.54 -7.87
C GLY A 162 -5.16 -20.35 -8.23
N LEU A 163 -4.32 -19.84 -9.13
CA LEU A 163 -3.04 -20.47 -9.50
C LEU A 163 -1.95 -20.33 -8.43
N LEU A 164 -2.02 -19.34 -7.51
CA LEU A 164 -0.93 -19.05 -6.56
C LEU A 164 -0.58 -20.25 -5.68
N LYS A 165 -1.57 -20.98 -5.15
CA LYS A 165 -1.32 -22.19 -4.35
C LYS A 165 -0.52 -23.26 -5.12
N HIS A 166 -0.76 -23.37 -6.42
CA HIS A 166 -0.05 -24.33 -7.28
C HIS A 166 1.34 -23.82 -7.66
N MET A 167 1.52 -22.49 -7.73
CA MET A 167 2.80 -21.82 -7.95
C MET A 167 3.76 -21.97 -6.75
N GLU A 168 3.28 -22.42 -5.59
CA GLU A 168 4.07 -22.73 -4.40
C GLU A 168 4.15 -24.24 -4.09
N SER A 169 3.60 -25.10 -4.94
CA SER A 169 3.61 -26.56 -4.74
C SER A 169 5.04 -27.10 -4.56
N THR A 170 5.24 -28.11 -3.70
CA THR A 170 6.55 -28.80 -3.62
C THR A 170 6.85 -29.60 -4.88
N ASP A 171 5.84 -29.97 -5.68
CA ASP A 171 6.04 -30.59 -6.99
C ASP A 171 6.44 -29.53 -8.04
N ARG A 172 7.70 -29.61 -8.49
CA ARG A 172 8.25 -28.68 -9.49
C ARG A 172 7.49 -28.72 -10.81
N ALA A 173 6.96 -29.87 -11.22
CA ALA A 173 6.21 -29.98 -12.47
C ALA A 173 4.85 -29.27 -12.37
N GLU A 174 4.20 -29.36 -11.21
CA GLU A 174 2.98 -28.61 -10.91
C GLU A 174 3.24 -27.11 -10.89
N ARG A 175 4.28 -26.65 -10.18
CA ARG A 175 4.66 -25.22 -10.17
C ARG A 175 4.91 -24.70 -11.58
N GLN A 176 5.75 -25.41 -12.35
CA GLN A 176 6.06 -25.03 -13.72
C GLN A 176 4.80 -24.94 -14.59
N ALA A 177 3.87 -25.90 -14.47
CA ALA A 177 2.62 -25.89 -15.21
C ALA A 177 1.72 -24.71 -14.81
N ALA A 178 1.59 -24.42 -13.52
CA ALA A 178 0.78 -23.31 -13.01
C ALA A 178 1.30 -21.95 -13.50
N PHE A 179 2.62 -21.74 -13.41
CA PHE A 179 3.26 -20.54 -13.92
C PHE A 179 3.12 -20.42 -15.46
N LYS A 180 3.24 -21.51 -16.22
CA LYS A 180 3.02 -21.47 -17.67
C LYS A 180 1.58 -21.07 -18.04
N GLU A 181 0.58 -21.59 -17.34
CA GLU A 181 -0.81 -21.15 -17.53
C GLU A 181 -1.02 -19.69 -17.12
N TRP A 182 -0.42 -19.25 -16.02
CA TRP A 182 -0.43 -17.84 -15.60
C TRP A 182 0.13 -16.92 -16.69
N ALA A 183 1.27 -17.29 -17.30
CA ALA A 183 1.87 -16.53 -18.39
C ALA A 183 1.00 -16.56 -19.66
N ARG A 184 0.37 -17.71 -19.97
CA ARG A 184 -0.54 -17.83 -21.12
C ARG A 184 -1.74 -16.90 -20.97
N LEU A 185 -2.38 -16.87 -19.80
CA LEU A 185 -3.50 -15.98 -19.52
C LEU A 185 -3.12 -14.50 -19.73
N TYR A 186 -1.97 -14.06 -19.21
CA TYR A 186 -1.49 -12.70 -19.45
C TYR A 186 -1.14 -12.43 -20.91
N SER A 187 -0.54 -13.40 -21.60
CA SER A 187 -0.25 -13.30 -23.03
C SER A 187 -1.51 -13.12 -23.87
N GLU A 188 -2.62 -13.78 -23.51
CA GLU A 188 -3.89 -13.71 -24.24
C GLU A 188 -4.60 -12.37 -24.03
N VAL A 189 -4.59 -11.84 -22.80
CA VAL A 189 -5.22 -10.54 -22.49
C VAL A 189 -4.32 -9.34 -22.83
N SER A 190 -3.01 -9.56 -23.01
CA SER A 190 -2.00 -8.51 -23.25
C SER A 190 -2.39 -7.49 -24.32
N PRO A 191 -2.94 -7.85 -25.50
CA PRO A 191 -3.32 -6.86 -26.50
C PRO A 191 -4.36 -5.85 -25.99
N LYS A 192 -5.31 -6.30 -25.15
CA LYS A 192 -6.30 -5.42 -24.53
C LYS A 192 -5.67 -4.54 -23.45
N LEU A 193 -4.79 -5.10 -22.63
CA LEU A 193 -4.07 -4.33 -21.61
C LEU A 193 -3.14 -3.27 -22.22
N ASP A 194 -2.50 -3.58 -23.35
CA ASP A 194 -1.65 -2.65 -24.11
C ASP A 194 -2.45 -1.44 -24.63
N ASP A 195 -3.65 -1.66 -25.16
CA ASP A 195 -4.56 -0.60 -25.61
C ASP A 195 -5.02 0.27 -24.43
N ILE A 196 -5.49 -0.35 -23.34
CA ILE A 196 -5.91 0.35 -22.12
C ILE A 196 -4.76 1.22 -21.58
N TYR A 197 -3.56 0.67 -21.45
CA TYR A 197 -2.43 1.43 -20.91
C TYR A 197 -2.02 2.59 -21.82
N SER A 198 -2.11 2.42 -23.14
CA SER A 198 -1.84 3.51 -24.09
C SER A 198 -2.81 4.67 -23.93
N LYS A 199 -4.11 4.37 -23.74
CA LYS A 199 -5.13 5.38 -23.48
C LYS A 199 -4.93 6.05 -22.12
N LEU A 200 -4.62 5.27 -21.07
CA LEU A 200 -4.30 5.81 -19.74
C LEU A 200 -3.11 6.78 -19.78
N VAL A 201 -2.01 6.42 -20.45
CA VAL A 201 -0.84 7.31 -20.58
C VAL A 201 -1.21 8.60 -21.30
N ALA A 202 -1.92 8.53 -22.43
CA ALA A 202 -2.33 9.71 -23.18
C ALA A 202 -3.27 10.62 -22.37
N ASN A 203 -4.27 10.04 -21.71
CA ASN A 203 -5.22 10.75 -20.86
C ASN A 203 -4.50 11.46 -19.70
N ARG A 204 -3.65 10.75 -18.97
CA ARG A 204 -2.84 11.27 -17.84
C ARG A 204 -1.93 12.42 -18.25
N VAL A 205 -1.24 12.29 -19.38
CA VAL A 205 -0.42 13.38 -19.94
C VAL A 205 -1.28 14.59 -20.30
N GLN A 206 -2.49 14.40 -20.82
CA GLN A 206 -3.39 15.51 -21.12
C GLN A 206 -3.91 16.19 -19.85
N GLN A 207 -4.21 15.43 -18.79
CA GLN A 207 -4.60 15.99 -17.50
C GLN A 207 -3.50 16.88 -16.91
N ALA A 208 -2.23 16.45 -16.98
CA ALA A 208 -1.08 17.23 -16.53
C ALA A 208 -0.93 18.54 -17.32
N LYS A 209 -1.07 18.48 -18.65
CA LYS A 209 -1.01 19.67 -19.52
C LYS A 209 -2.11 20.69 -19.19
N ASN A 210 -3.34 20.23 -18.96
CA ASN A 210 -4.47 21.11 -18.61
C ASN A 210 -4.23 21.86 -17.28
N LEU A 211 -3.49 21.23 -16.36
CA LEU A 211 -3.09 21.81 -15.08
C LEU A 211 -1.78 22.61 -15.15
N GLY A 212 -1.18 22.75 -16.34
CA GLY A 212 0.03 23.53 -16.58
C GLY A 212 1.33 22.86 -16.10
N PHE A 213 1.35 21.54 -15.95
CA PHE A 213 2.58 20.79 -15.68
C PHE A 213 3.32 20.44 -16.97
N ASP A 214 4.65 20.51 -16.91
CA ASP A 214 5.53 20.12 -18.02
C ASP A 214 5.59 18.58 -18.18
N SER A 215 5.40 17.84 -17.09
CA SER A 215 5.39 16.38 -17.09
C SER A 215 4.24 15.82 -16.23
N TYR A 216 3.76 14.63 -16.58
CA TYR A 216 2.85 13.89 -15.70
C TYR A 216 3.53 13.45 -14.40
N ILE A 217 4.85 13.28 -14.41
CA ILE A 217 5.64 12.88 -13.24
C ILE A 217 5.51 13.94 -12.13
N ASP A 218 5.66 15.22 -12.47
CA ASP A 218 5.55 16.31 -11.51
C ASP A 218 4.13 16.41 -10.93
N MET A 219 3.11 16.25 -11.78
CA MET A 219 1.73 16.21 -11.34
C MET A 219 1.46 15.02 -10.41
N ALA A 220 1.97 13.83 -10.76
CA ALA A 220 1.79 12.62 -9.98
C ALA A 220 2.51 12.68 -8.63
N TYR A 221 3.68 13.30 -8.55
CA TYR A 221 4.38 13.49 -7.27
C TYR A 221 3.59 14.46 -6.37
N LEU A 222 3.09 15.57 -6.94
CA LEU A 222 2.28 16.52 -6.18
C LEU A 222 0.96 15.88 -5.71
N SER A 223 0.29 15.08 -6.55
CA SER A 223 -0.97 14.42 -6.19
C SER A 223 -0.82 13.34 -5.12
N ARG A 224 0.39 12.82 -4.92
CA ARG A 224 0.72 11.92 -3.81
C ARG A 224 1.20 12.64 -2.55
N GLY A 225 1.20 13.98 -2.53
CA GLY A 225 1.64 14.77 -1.37
C GLY A 225 3.15 14.77 -1.16
N ARG A 226 3.94 14.42 -2.19
CA ARG A 226 5.41 14.38 -2.10
C ARG A 226 5.99 15.78 -2.21
N PHE A 227 6.05 16.47 -1.08
CA PHE A 227 6.54 17.84 -1.01
C PHE A 227 8.04 17.94 -0.76
N ASP A 228 8.61 16.93 -0.12
CA ASP A 228 9.99 17.01 0.41
C ASP A 228 11.01 16.26 -0.46
N TYR A 229 10.57 15.45 -1.43
CA TYR A 229 11.45 14.74 -2.38
C TYR A 229 10.85 14.69 -3.78
N ASN A 230 11.70 14.44 -4.77
CA ASN A 230 11.36 14.47 -6.19
C ASN A 230 11.87 13.23 -6.97
N ALA A 231 11.69 13.25 -8.30
CA ALA A 231 12.08 12.17 -9.19
C ALA A 231 13.60 11.87 -9.20
N GLU A 232 14.45 12.88 -8.98
CA GLU A 232 15.90 12.71 -8.88
C GLU A 232 16.28 11.99 -7.59
N ASP A 233 15.60 12.31 -6.48
CA ASP A 233 15.79 11.62 -5.21
C ASP A 233 15.41 10.13 -5.32
N ALA A 234 14.26 9.85 -5.94
CA ALA A 234 13.85 8.48 -6.26
C ALA A 234 14.90 7.77 -7.15
N ALA A 235 15.41 8.43 -8.19
CA ALA A 235 16.45 7.86 -9.05
C ALA A 235 17.76 7.53 -8.29
N ARG A 236 18.18 8.38 -7.35
CA ARG A 236 19.32 8.09 -6.47
C ARG A 236 19.05 6.87 -5.58
N PHE A 237 17.88 6.81 -4.96
CA PHE A 237 17.48 5.64 -4.17
C PHE A 237 17.50 4.35 -5.00
N ARG A 238 16.96 4.35 -6.22
CA ARG A 238 17.02 3.20 -7.14
C ARG A 238 18.45 2.75 -7.43
N SER A 239 19.39 3.70 -7.57
CA SER A 239 20.81 3.37 -7.77
C SER A 239 21.44 2.67 -6.56
N TYR A 240 20.98 2.97 -5.33
CA TYR A 240 21.44 2.29 -4.13
C TYR A 240 20.93 0.85 -4.08
N VAL A 241 19.69 0.60 -4.52
CA VAL A 241 19.12 -0.74 -4.63
C VAL A 241 19.92 -1.60 -5.62
N GLU A 242 20.21 -1.08 -6.81
CA GLU A 242 21.05 -1.76 -7.81
C GLU A 242 22.45 -2.09 -7.24
N LYS A 243 23.03 -1.16 -6.49
CA LYS A 243 24.40 -1.30 -5.97
C LYS A 243 24.51 -2.24 -4.77
N TYR A 244 23.55 -2.18 -3.85
CA TYR A 244 23.67 -2.83 -2.54
C TYR A 244 22.73 -4.03 -2.35
N ILE A 245 21.55 -4.05 -2.98
CA ILE A 245 20.56 -5.11 -2.75
C ILE A 245 20.61 -6.15 -3.87
N THR A 246 20.54 -5.73 -5.12
CA THR A 246 20.50 -6.62 -6.30
C THR A 246 21.59 -7.71 -6.30
N PRO A 247 22.89 -7.41 -6.04
CA PRO A 247 23.93 -8.43 -6.05
C PRO A 247 23.77 -9.48 -4.94
N PHE A 248 23.27 -9.08 -3.77
CA PHE A 248 23.04 -10.00 -2.66
C PHE A 248 21.83 -10.90 -2.92
N VAL A 249 20.75 -10.35 -3.49
CA VAL A 249 19.60 -11.17 -3.88
C VAL A 249 20.02 -12.20 -4.94
N ALA A 250 20.85 -11.83 -5.92
CA ALA A 250 21.42 -12.76 -6.88
C ALA A 250 22.21 -13.90 -6.20
N GLU A 251 23.04 -13.58 -5.20
CA GLU A 251 23.75 -14.59 -4.40
C GLU A 251 22.79 -15.52 -3.66
N MET A 252 21.75 -14.97 -3.03
CA MET A 252 20.77 -15.77 -2.29
C MET A 252 19.93 -16.66 -3.20
N ARG A 253 19.64 -16.24 -4.44
CA ARG A 253 18.98 -17.08 -5.46
C ARG A 253 19.85 -18.27 -5.88
N GLU A 254 21.17 -18.08 -5.96
CA GLU A 254 22.11 -19.20 -6.16
C GLU A 254 22.13 -20.17 -4.96
N LYS A 255 22.00 -19.66 -3.73
CA LYS A 255 21.84 -20.51 -2.54
C LYS A 255 20.50 -21.24 -2.54
N GLN A 256 19.41 -20.60 -2.95
CA GLN A 256 18.08 -21.21 -3.09
C GLN A 256 18.14 -22.39 -4.07
N LYS A 257 18.77 -22.21 -5.23
CA LYS A 257 19.02 -23.28 -6.20
C LYS A 257 19.68 -24.51 -5.56
N ALA A 258 20.71 -24.30 -4.74
CA ALA A 258 21.40 -25.37 -4.04
C ALA A 258 20.54 -26.03 -2.94
N VAL A 259 19.68 -25.27 -2.25
CA VAL A 259 18.74 -25.79 -1.24
C VAL A 259 17.65 -26.64 -1.88
N LEU A 260 17.11 -26.19 -3.01
CA LEU A 260 16.08 -26.92 -3.76
C LEU A 260 16.63 -28.14 -4.52
N GLY A 261 17.96 -28.26 -4.64
CA GLY A 261 18.61 -29.39 -5.31
C GLY A 261 18.36 -29.44 -6.82
N ILE A 262 18.27 -28.28 -7.47
CA ILE A 262 18.00 -28.13 -8.91
C ILE A 262 19.24 -27.59 -9.65
N ASP A 263 19.39 -27.96 -10.93
CA ASP A 263 20.55 -27.54 -11.74
C ASP A 263 20.46 -26.08 -12.19
N GLU A 264 19.25 -25.63 -12.52
CA GLU A 264 18.93 -24.28 -12.98
C GLU A 264 17.70 -23.77 -12.20
N LEU A 265 17.76 -22.51 -11.75
CA LEU A 265 16.66 -21.81 -11.09
C LEU A 265 15.92 -21.00 -12.14
N HIS A 266 14.66 -21.34 -12.40
CA HIS A 266 13.81 -20.54 -13.29
C HIS A 266 12.81 -19.73 -12.46
N TRP A 267 12.11 -18.80 -13.11
CA TRP A 267 11.12 -17.92 -12.49
C TRP A 267 10.02 -18.65 -11.68
N TYR A 268 9.68 -19.88 -12.07
CA TYR A 268 8.71 -20.73 -11.38
C TYR A 268 9.27 -21.49 -10.16
N ASP A 269 10.55 -21.30 -9.86
CA ASP A 269 11.19 -21.81 -8.64
C ASP A 269 11.44 -20.69 -7.61
N GLU A 270 11.31 -19.40 -7.99
CA GLU A 270 11.59 -18.25 -7.11
C GLU A 270 10.66 -18.19 -5.88
N SER A 271 9.45 -18.75 -5.97
CA SER A 271 8.40 -18.75 -4.94
C SER A 271 8.53 -19.84 -3.86
N LEU A 272 9.44 -20.81 -4.03
CA LEU A 272 9.63 -21.90 -3.08
C LEU A 272 10.97 -21.77 -2.36
N ASP A 273 10.96 -21.51 -1.06
CA ASP A 273 12.19 -21.33 -0.28
C ASP A 273 12.77 -22.67 0.21
N PHE A 274 11.90 -23.64 0.50
CA PHE A 274 12.29 -24.93 1.10
C PHE A 274 11.75 -26.13 0.30
N PRO A 275 12.54 -27.20 0.14
CA PRO A 275 12.14 -28.35 -0.69
C PRO A 275 10.95 -29.13 -0.14
N ASP A 276 10.71 -29.05 1.17
CA ASP A 276 9.60 -29.68 1.89
C ASP A 276 8.38 -28.74 2.08
N GLY A 277 8.46 -27.51 1.57
CA GLY A 277 7.35 -26.55 1.57
C GLY A 277 7.63 -25.28 2.37
N ASN A 278 7.01 -24.18 1.96
CA ASN A 278 7.07 -22.91 2.69
C ASN A 278 6.33 -23.02 4.03
N PRO A 279 6.75 -22.26 5.06
CA PRO A 279 6.12 -22.28 6.37
C PRO A 279 4.66 -21.82 6.28
N THR A 280 3.76 -22.50 6.99
CA THR A 280 2.34 -22.15 7.07
C THR A 280 1.93 -21.95 8.54
N PRO A 281 0.98 -21.03 8.81
CA PRO A 281 0.53 -20.80 10.18
C PRO A 281 -0.29 -21.98 10.69
N HIS A 282 -0.21 -22.23 12.00
CA HIS A 282 -0.99 -23.24 12.69
C HIS A 282 -2.28 -22.65 13.26
N GLY A 283 -3.34 -23.46 13.22
CA GLY A 283 -4.61 -23.14 13.87
C GLY A 283 -5.64 -22.51 12.94
N THR A 284 -6.82 -22.30 13.51
CA THR A 284 -7.97 -21.62 12.89
C THR A 284 -7.82 -20.10 12.97
N LYS A 285 -8.67 -19.37 12.24
CA LYS A 285 -8.74 -17.90 12.34
C LYS A 285 -8.88 -17.43 13.80
N ASP A 286 -9.79 -18.03 14.56
CA ASP A 286 -10.05 -17.61 15.94
C ASP A 286 -8.83 -17.87 16.86
N GLU A 287 -8.09 -18.95 16.62
CA GLU A 287 -6.83 -19.23 17.31
C GLU A 287 -5.73 -18.23 16.92
N MET A 288 -5.63 -17.85 15.64
CA MET A 288 -4.71 -16.81 15.18
C MET A 288 -5.03 -15.43 15.77
N ILE A 289 -6.32 -15.05 15.87
CA ILE A 289 -6.73 -13.80 16.52
C ILE A 289 -6.37 -13.85 18.01
N ALA A 290 -6.58 -14.98 18.70
CA ALA A 290 -6.20 -15.12 20.10
C ALA A 290 -4.67 -15.04 20.31
N ALA A 291 -3.89 -15.62 19.39
CA ALA A 291 -2.44 -15.51 19.37
C ALA A 291 -1.99 -14.06 19.16
N ALA A 292 -2.59 -13.35 18.19
CA ALA A 292 -2.32 -11.94 17.95
C ALA A 292 -2.69 -11.06 19.15
N GLN A 293 -3.82 -11.32 19.81
CA GLN A 293 -4.23 -10.62 21.02
C GLN A 293 -3.23 -10.81 22.16
N LYS A 294 -2.72 -12.03 22.35
CA LYS A 294 -1.64 -12.31 23.31
C LYS A 294 -0.38 -11.53 22.94
N MET A 295 0.07 -11.64 21.70
CA MET A 295 1.24 -10.94 21.16
C MET A 295 1.16 -9.43 21.42
N TYR A 296 0.06 -8.78 21.04
CA TYR A 296 -0.08 -7.32 21.17
C TYR A 296 -0.17 -6.83 22.62
N ARG A 297 -0.75 -7.63 23.53
CA ARG A 297 -0.71 -7.33 24.97
C ARG A 297 0.70 -7.43 25.55
N GLU A 298 1.51 -8.37 25.07
CA GLU A 298 2.90 -8.54 25.49
C GLU A 298 3.85 -7.54 24.82
N LEU A 299 3.50 -7.02 23.64
CA LEU A 299 4.30 -6.06 22.90
C LEU A 299 4.36 -4.72 23.62
N SER A 300 3.20 -4.13 23.94
CA SER A 300 3.11 -2.89 24.70
C SER A 300 1.72 -2.69 25.30
N PRO A 301 1.58 -1.82 26.32
CA PRO A 301 0.26 -1.40 26.82
C PRO A 301 -0.63 -0.81 25.72
N GLU A 302 -0.06 0.01 24.83
CA GLU A 302 -0.79 0.71 23.78
C GLU A 302 -1.36 -0.27 22.74
N THR A 303 -0.55 -1.25 22.30
CA THR A 303 -1.02 -2.27 21.35
C THR A 303 -1.99 -3.25 21.99
N GLY A 304 -1.84 -3.53 23.30
CA GLY A 304 -2.81 -4.33 24.05
C GLY A 304 -4.19 -3.67 24.10
N GLU A 305 -4.25 -2.38 24.43
CA GLU A 305 -5.50 -1.60 24.42
C GLU A 305 -6.11 -1.56 23.02
N PHE A 306 -5.30 -1.28 21.99
CA PHE A 306 -5.71 -1.24 20.59
C PHE A 306 -6.33 -2.57 20.14
N PHE A 307 -5.63 -3.69 20.33
CA PHE A 307 -6.07 -4.97 19.77
C PHE A 307 -7.26 -5.54 20.56
N ASP A 308 -7.35 -5.25 21.86
CA ASP A 308 -8.52 -5.55 22.67
C ASP A 308 -9.74 -4.77 22.18
N PHE A 309 -9.58 -3.47 21.87
CA PHE A 309 -10.63 -2.65 21.27
C PHE A 309 -11.11 -3.22 19.93
N MET A 310 -10.18 -3.58 19.04
CA MET A 310 -10.52 -4.19 17.75
C MET A 310 -11.33 -5.48 17.91
N THR A 311 -10.95 -6.32 18.88
CA THR A 311 -11.60 -7.60 19.15
C THR A 311 -12.97 -7.42 19.80
N GLU A 312 -13.10 -6.49 20.76
CA GLU A 312 -14.36 -6.20 21.45
C GLU A 312 -15.47 -5.75 20.47
N TYR A 313 -15.09 -4.94 19.47
CA TYR A 313 -16.03 -4.35 18.51
C TYR A 313 -16.10 -5.05 17.15
N GLU A 314 -15.47 -6.22 17.01
CA GLU A 314 -15.48 -7.03 15.78
C GLU A 314 -15.01 -6.24 14.53
N LEU A 315 -13.91 -5.50 14.66
CA LEU A 315 -13.39 -4.60 13.63
C LEU A 315 -12.46 -5.33 12.63
N PHE A 316 -12.83 -6.55 12.27
CA PHE A 316 -12.07 -7.41 11.37
C PHE A 316 -12.99 -8.14 10.38
N ASP A 317 -12.52 -8.32 9.14
CA ASP A 317 -13.06 -9.31 8.20
C ASP A 317 -11.92 -10.02 7.46
N LEU A 318 -11.52 -11.18 7.99
CA LEU A 318 -10.23 -11.81 7.64
C LEU A 318 -10.33 -12.97 6.64
N GLU A 319 -11.39 -13.78 6.65
CA GLU A 319 -11.44 -15.01 5.84
C GLU A 319 -11.78 -14.77 4.38
N THR A 320 -11.13 -15.51 3.47
CA THR A 320 -11.52 -15.52 2.05
C THR A 320 -12.86 -16.23 1.82
N ARG A 321 -13.69 -15.72 0.89
CA ARG A 321 -14.98 -16.32 0.52
C ARG A 321 -15.43 -15.87 -0.89
N PRO A 322 -16.29 -16.65 -1.58
CA PRO A 322 -16.84 -16.23 -2.87
C PRO A 322 -17.52 -14.86 -2.79
N GLY A 323 -17.29 -14.01 -3.80
CA GLY A 323 -17.84 -12.66 -3.85
C GLY A 323 -17.05 -11.60 -3.07
N LYS A 324 -16.13 -11.99 -2.19
CA LYS A 324 -15.29 -11.04 -1.44
C LYS A 324 -14.24 -10.38 -2.33
N HIS A 325 -13.93 -9.11 -2.07
CA HIS A 325 -12.83 -8.39 -2.72
C HIS A 325 -11.47 -9.01 -2.39
N MET A 326 -10.56 -9.06 -3.36
CA MET A 326 -9.22 -9.63 -3.19
C MET A 326 -8.25 -8.64 -2.55
N GLY A 327 -7.27 -9.15 -1.79
CA GLY A 327 -6.23 -8.35 -1.14
C GLY A 327 -6.47 -8.11 0.35
N GLY A 328 -5.77 -7.12 0.92
CA GLY A 328 -5.95 -6.63 2.28
C GLY A 328 -6.02 -5.10 2.27
N TYR A 329 -6.69 -4.52 3.27
CA TYR A 329 -6.64 -3.09 3.52
C TYR A 329 -7.00 -2.76 4.97
N CYS A 330 -6.58 -1.58 5.39
CA CYS A 330 -7.05 -0.90 6.59
C CYS A 330 -7.84 0.35 6.21
N THR A 331 -8.94 0.60 6.92
CA THR A 331 -9.72 1.86 6.82
C THR A 331 -10.17 2.28 8.21
N SER A 332 -10.86 3.42 8.34
CA SER A 332 -11.36 3.89 9.63
C SER A 332 -12.77 4.47 9.59
N LEU A 333 -13.45 4.34 10.72
CA LEU A 333 -14.77 4.87 11.00
C LEU A 333 -14.62 6.12 11.89
N ASP A 334 -14.55 7.30 11.27
CA ASP A 334 -14.11 8.55 11.91
C ASP A 334 -14.88 8.92 13.18
N ILE A 335 -16.22 8.84 13.17
CA ILE A 335 -17.02 9.19 14.37
C ILE A 335 -16.77 8.25 15.56
N TYR A 336 -16.35 7.02 15.28
CA TYR A 336 -16.04 6.02 16.31
C TYR A 336 -14.55 6.00 16.66
N LYS A 337 -13.71 6.72 15.89
CA LYS A 337 -12.25 6.67 15.98
C LYS A 337 -11.73 5.23 15.93
N ALA A 338 -12.36 4.44 15.06
CA ALA A 338 -12.21 2.99 15.05
C ALA A 338 -11.66 2.52 13.70
N PRO A 339 -10.44 1.97 13.65
CA PRO A 339 -9.94 1.35 12.44
C PRO A 339 -10.67 0.02 12.16
N PHE A 340 -10.55 -0.48 10.94
CA PHE A 340 -11.11 -1.75 10.49
C PHE A 340 -10.10 -2.46 9.60
N ILE A 341 -9.86 -3.75 9.88
CA ILE A 341 -8.92 -4.58 9.11
C ILE A 341 -9.69 -5.54 8.21
N PHE A 342 -9.36 -5.52 6.92
CA PHE A 342 -9.86 -6.45 5.92
C PHE A 342 -8.71 -7.27 5.35
N SER A 343 -8.84 -8.58 5.27
CA SER A 343 -7.83 -9.46 4.64
C SER A 343 -8.47 -10.68 3.99
N ASN A 344 -7.68 -11.61 3.43
CA ASN A 344 -8.17 -12.82 2.78
C ASN A 344 -7.36 -14.06 3.20
N PHE A 345 -7.55 -14.50 4.44
CA PHE A 345 -6.89 -15.67 5.01
C PHE A 345 -7.17 -16.92 4.17
N ASN A 346 -6.12 -17.62 3.79
CA ASN A 346 -6.14 -18.80 2.93
C ASN A 346 -5.25 -19.95 3.44
N GLY A 347 -4.72 -19.85 4.65
CA GLY A 347 -3.91 -20.88 5.31
C GLY A 347 -2.42 -20.85 4.95
N THR A 348 -1.93 -19.77 4.36
CA THR A 348 -0.51 -19.58 4.04
C THR A 348 0.16 -18.61 5.01
N ALA A 349 1.49 -18.48 4.96
CA ALA A 349 2.21 -17.46 5.73
C ALA A 349 1.66 -16.03 5.51
N ALA A 350 1.09 -15.77 4.33
CA ALA A 350 0.49 -14.49 4.00
C ALA A 350 -0.64 -14.07 4.96
N ASP A 351 -1.29 -15.01 5.65
CA ASP A 351 -2.34 -14.70 6.63
C ASP A 351 -1.77 -13.89 7.80
N VAL A 352 -0.61 -14.29 8.33
CA VAL A 352 0.07 -13.58 9.42
C VAL A 352 0.72 -12.29 8.91
N ASP A 353 1.24 -12.30 7.68
CA ASP A 353 1.87 -11.14 7.06
C ASP A 353 0.85 -10.01 6.90
N VAL A 354 -0.30 -10.31 6.29
CA VAL A 354 -1.38 -9.32 6.13
C VAL A 354 -1.95 -8.92 7.48
N LEU A 355 -2.11 -9.85 8.44
CA LEU A 355 -2.61 -9.47 9.78
C LEU A 355 -1.70 -8.44 10.46
N THR A 356 -0.40 -8.67 10.45
CA THR A 356 0.57 -7.77 11.11
C THR A 356 0.77 -6.47 10.35
N HIS A 357 0.76 -6.52 9.01
CA HIS A 357 0.80 -5.36 8.13
C HIS A 357 -0.39 -4.43 8.38
N GLU A 358 -1.62 -4.94 8.24
CA GLU A 358 -2.83 -4.14 8.41
C GLU A 358 -3.03 -3.70 9.86
N ALA A 359 -2.58 -4.50 10.84
CA ALA A 359 -2.56 -4.08 12.23
C ALA A 359 -1.61 -2.91 12.50
N GLY A 360 -0.52 -2.76 11.73
CA GLY A 360 0.33 -1.57 11.79
C GLY A 360 -0.40 -0.30 11.30
N HIS A 361 -1.12 -0.38 10.18
CA HIS A 361 -1.98 0.73 9.71
C HIS A 361 -3.11 1.04 10.70
N ALA A 362 -3.77 0.01 11.23
CA ALA A 362 -4.85 0.20 12.20
C ALA A 362 -4.32 0.82 13.50
N PHE A 363 -3.13 0.41 13.95
CA PHE A 363 -2.50 0.96 15.15
C PHE A 363 -2.05 2.42 14.96
N GLU A 364 -1.55 2.79 13.76
CA GLU A 364 -1.32 4.18 13.38
C GLU A 364 -2.61 4.99 13.54
N ALA A 365 -3.68 4.63 12.83
CA ALA A 365 -4.93 5.38 12.84
C ALA A 365 -5.49 5.50 14.27
N TYR A 366 -5.49 4.41 15.02
CA TYR A 366 -5.93 4.37 16.42
C TYR A 366 -5.11 5.31 17.32
N SER A 367 -3.79 5.40 17.09
CA SER A 367 -2.90 6.29 17.83
C SER A 367 -3.12 7.75 17.43
N ALA A 368 -3.19 8.03 16.12
CA ALA A 368 -3.40 9.36 15.57
C ALA A 368 -4.75 9.96 16.03
N TYR A 369 -5.83 9.18 16.09
CA TYR A 369 -7.12 9.65 16.61
C TYR A 369 -7.10 10.14 18.07
N LYS A 370 -6.11 9.69 18.86
CA LYS A 370 -5.90 10.09 20.25
C LYS A 370 -5.01 11.33 20.38
N THR A 371 -4.14 11.59 19.41
CA THR A 371 -3.09 12.62 19.49
C THR A 371 -3.26 13.78 18.53
N GLN A 372 -3.95 13.58 17.41
CA GLN A 372 -4.17 14.59 16.37
C GLN A 372 -5.48 15.34 16.55
N GLN A 373 -5.47 16.61 16.18
CA GLN A 373 -6.61 17.52 16.35
C GLN A 373 -7.55 17.57 15.15
N ILE A 374 -7.09 17.13 13.97
CA ILE A 374 -7.82 17.19 12.71
C ILE A 374 -7.79 15.83 12.01
N ALA A 375 -8.84 15.52 11.27
CA ALA A 375 -9.04 14.22 10.63
C ALA A 375 -8.03 13.94 9.51
N GLU A 376 -7.56 14.95 8.79
CA GLU A 376 -6.56 14.81 7.71
C GLU A 376 -5.20 14.32 8.22
N TYR A 377 -4.94 14.41 9.52
CA TYR A 377 -3.71 13.89 10.12
C TYR A 377 -3.86 12.48 10.69
N THR A 378 -5.01 11.83 10.50
CA THR A 378 -5.18 10.42 10.88
C THR A 378 -4.23 9.50 10.10
N TYR A 379 -3.98 9.83 8.83
CA TYR A 379 -3.05 9.12 7.95
C TYR A 379 -2.08 10.11 7.29
N SER A 380 -0.95 9.59 6.83
CA SER A 380 0.08 10.37 6.13
C SER A 380 0.14 10.06 4.64
N THR A 381 1.22 10.50 3.96
CA THR A 381 1.54 10.04 2.61
C THR A 381 1.80 8.54 2.60
N SER A 382 1.56 7.90 1.45
CA SER A 382 1.60 6.45 1.35
C SER A 382 2.94 5.84 1.79
N GLU A 383 4.07 6.47 1.46
CA GLU A 383 5.38 6.00 1.87
C GLU A 383 5.62 6.08 3.39
N ILE A 384 4.90 6.94 4.13
CA ILE A 384 4.92 6.93 5.60
C ILE A 384 3.95 5.88 6.13
N ASN A 385 2.76 5.77 5.56
CA ASN A 385 1.76 4.80 5.98
C ASN A 385 2.34 3.38 5.94
N GLU A 386 3.08 3.06 4.87
CA GLU A 386 3.76 1.77 4.71
C GLU A 386 4.91 1.57 5.71
N ILE A 387 5.48 2.63 6.32
CA ILE A 387 6.46 2.46 7.41
C ILE A 387 5.74 1.88 8.63
N HIS A 388 4.52 2.32 8.94
CA HIS A 388 3.76 1.81 10.09
C HIS A 388 3.49 0.32 9.95
N SER A 389 2.97 -0.10 8.79
CA SER A 389 2.60 -1.49 8.51
C SER A 389 3.82 -2.41 8.42
N MET A 390 4.79 -2.10 7.56
CA MET A 390 5.97 -2.95 7.37
C MET A 390 6.85 -3.03 8.61
N SER A 391 6.96 -1.96 9.40
CA SER A 391 7.74 -2.03 10.65
C SER A 391 7.06 -2.91 11.68
N MET A 392 5.72 -2.93 11.73
CA MET A 392 4.96 -3.80 12.64
C MET A 392 5.22 -5.28 12.36
N GLU A 393 5.38 -5.67 11.09
CA GLU A 393 5.78 -7.04 10.72
C GLU A 393 7.11 -7.45 11.38
N HIS A 394 8.10 -6.54 11.46
CA HIS A 394 9.38 -6.83 12.14
C HIS A 394 9.25 -6.76 13.67
N PHE A 395 8.47 -5.81 14.21
CA PHE A 395 8.25 -5.70 15.66
C PHE A 395 7.59 -6.95 16.25
N THR A 396 6.83 -7.69 15.44
CA THR A 396 6.13 -8.91 15.85
C THR A 396 6.97 -10.18 15.74
N TYR A 397 8.19 -10.14 15.18
CA TYR A 397 9.11 -11.28 15.10
C TYR A 397 9.28 -12.08 16.40
N PRO A 398 9.39 -11.46 17.60
CA PRO A 398 9.57 -12.20 18.84
C PRO A 398 8.40 -13.13 19.23
N TRP A 399 7.28 -13.07 18.52
CA TRP A 399 6.07 -13.84 18.79
C TRP A 399 5.64 -14.74 17.61
N MET A 400 6.48 -14.87 16.58
CA MET A 400 6.15 -15.71 15.42
C MET A 400 6.01 -17.20 15.79
N ASP A 401 6.58 -17.63 16.92
CA ASP A 401 6.39 -18.97 17.49
C ASP A 401 4.93 -19.27 17.85
N LEU A 402 4.14 -18.25 18.20
CA LEU A 402 2.72 -18.41 18.48
C LEU A 402 1.92 -18.85 17.24
N PHE A 403 2.42 -18.55 16.04
CA PHE A 403 1.75 -18.85 14.77
C PHE A 403 2.41 -20.03 14.04
N PHE A 404 3.73 -20.15 14.06
CA PHE A 404 4.48 -21.09 13.23
C PHE A 404 5.15 -22.23 14.02
N GLY A 405 5.22 -22.16 15.35
CA GLY A 405 5.80 -23.23 16.17
C GLY A 405 7.22 -23.61 15.74
N GLU A 406 7.43 -24.87 15.34
CA GLU A 406 8.73 -25.39 14.91
C GLU A 406 9.25 -24.73 13.61
N ASP A 407 8.37 -24.16 12.79
CA ASP A 407 8.72 -23.47 11.53
C ASP A 407 9.11 -21.99 11.73
N THR A 408 9.24 -21.52 12.97
CA THR A 408 9.52 -20.10 13.27
C THR A 408 10.77 -19.58 12.58
N ASP A 409 11.90 -20.28 12.64
CA ASP A 409 13.14 -19.82 12.00
C ASP A 409 13.01 -19.76 10.47
N ARG A 410 12.32 -20.74 9.88
CA ARG A 410 12.00 -20.78 8.44
C ARG A 410 11.14 -19.60 8.03
N ARG A 411 10.14 -19.28 8.84
CA ARG A 411 9.28 -18.11 8.66
C ARG A 411 10.07 -16.81 8.74
N LEU A 412 10.89 -16.62 9.77
CA LEU A 412 11.70 -15.41 9.94
C LEU A 412 12.67 -15.23 8.76
N TYR A 413 13.30 -16.30 8.29
CA TYR A 413 14.13 -16.29 7.08
C TYR A 413 13.33 -15.87 5.85
N SER A 414 12.25 -16.60 5.55
CA SER A 414 11.41 -16.38 4.36
C SER A 414 10.85 -14.96 4.34
N HIS A 415 10.39 -14.45 5.49
CA HIS A 415 9.92 -13.07 5.60
C HIS A 415 11.02 -12.04 5.33
N LEU A 416 12.14 -12.12 6.06
CA LEU A 416 13.19 -11.11 5.98
C LEU A 416 13.84 -11.11 4.59
N PHE A 417 14.06 -12.30 4.02
CA PHE A 417 14.57 -12.42 2.66
C PHE A 417 13.53 -11.99 1.62
N GLY A 418 12.25 -12.33 1.79
CA GLY A 418 11.16 -11.86 0.94
C GLY A 418 11.08 -10.34 0.89
N ALA A 419 11.05 -9.69 2.07
CA ALA A 419 11.06 -8.25 2.23
C ALA A 419 12.28 -7.58 1.57
N LEU A 420 13.46 -8.19 1.62
CA LEU A 420 14.66 -7.65 0.96
C LEU A 420 14.64 -7.90 -0.56
N SER A 421 14.25 -9.11 -0.97
CA SER A 421 14.34 -9.57 -2.36
C SER A 421 13.26 -9.00 -3.27
N VAL A 422 12.17 -8.47 -2.70
CA VAL A 422 11.15 -7.74 -3.47
C VAL A 422 11.60 -6.31 -3.84
N ILE A 423 12.52 -5.67 -3.10
CA ILE A 423 12.91 -4.27 -3.35
C ILE A 423 13.43 -4.02 -4.79
N PRO A 424 14.29 -4.87 -5.38
CA PRO A 424 14.70 -4.71 -6.79
C PRO A 424 13.52 -4.73 -7.77
N TYR A 425 12.49 -5.52 -7.46
CA TYR A 425 11.26 -5.53 -8.23
C TYR A 425 10.46 -4.22 -8.06
N LEU A 426 10.33 -3.73 -6.82
CA LEU A 426 9.62 -2.48 -6.51
C LEU A 426 10.20 -1.28 -7.29
N VAL A 427 11.53 -1.15 -7.31
CA VAL A 427 12.21 -0.07 -8.06
C VAL A 427 12.19 -0.27 -9.57
N SER A 428 12.01 -1.51 -10.05
CA SER A 428 11.80 -1.78 -11.48
C SER A 428 10.48 -1.19 -11.97
N VAL A 429 9.42 -1.32 -11.17
CA VAL A 429 8.09 -0.74 -11.46
C VAL A 429 8.13 0.78 -11.44
N ASP A 430 8.83 1.38 -10.48
CA ASP A 430 9.02 2.83 -10.45
C ASP A 430 9.80 3.33 -11.68
N GLU A 431 10.98 2.77 -11.96
CA GLU A 431 11.79 3.18 -13.12
C GLU A 431 11.03 2.99 -14.44
N PHE A 432 10.21 1.94 -14.56
CA PHE A 432 9.37 1.72 -15.73
C PHE A 432 8.39 2.88 -15.95
N GLN A 433 7.71 3.32 -14.88
CA GLN A 433 6.77 4.44 -14.98
C GLN A 433 7.46 5.75 -15.35
N HIS A 434 8.63 6.06 -14.76
CA HIS A 434 9.42 7.23 -15.18
C HIS A 434 9.72 7.17 -16.68
N ARG A 435 10.28 6.06 -17.17
CA ARG A 435 10.62 5.93 -18.60
C ARG A 435 9.41 6.04 -19.53
N VAL A 436 8.26 5.49 -19.13
CA VAL A 436 7.01 5.60 -19.90
C VAL A 436 6.53 7.06 -19.96
N PHE A 437 6.49 7.77 -18.84
CA PHE A 437 5.96 9.14 -18.82
C PHE A 437 6.97 10.19 -19.33
N GLU A 438 8.28 9.89 -19.35
CA GLU A 438 9.31 10.67 -20.05
C GLU A 438 9.18 10.58 -21.59
N LYS A 439 8.69 9.44 -22.12
CA LYS A 439 8.42 9.25 -23.55
C LYS A 439 7.02 8.63 -23.73
N PRO A 440 5.94 9.43 -23.62
CA PRO A 440 4.57 8.91 -23.58
C PRO A 440 4.10 8.28 -24.89
N ASP A 441 4.71 8.62 -26.02
CA ASP A 441 4.38 8.12 -27.35
C ASP A 441 4.94 6.71 -27.65
N MET A 442 5.47 6.01 -26.64
CA MET A 442 5.96 4.63 -26.83
C MET A 442 4.86 3.69 -27.31
N THR A 443 5.21 2.80 -28.24
CA THR A 443 4.38 1.65 -28.62
C THR A 443 4.34 0.60 -27.50
N ALA A 444 3.36 -0.30 -27.55
CA ALA A 444 3.29 -1.45 -26.65
C ALA A 444 4.58 -2.30 -26.63
N GLU A 445 5.16 -2.54 -27.81
CA GLU A 445 6.41 -3.29 -27.96
C GLU A 445 7.60 -2.56 -27.33
N GLU A 446 7.70 -1.24 -27.53
CA GLU A 446 8.74 -0.42 -26.90
C GLU A 446 8.63 -0.45 -25.37
N ARG A 447 7.42 -0.40 -24.81
CA ARG A 447 7.21 -0.50 -23.35
C ARG A 447 7.64 -1.86 -22.80
N LYS A 448 7.29 -2.97 -23.47
CA LYS A 448 7.74 -4.31 -23.06
C LYS A 448 9.27 -4.43 -23.13
N ALA A 449 9.90 -3.91 -24.19
CA ALA A 449 11.35 -3.87 -24.29
C ALA A 449 12.00 -3.02 -23.17
N VAL A 450 11.41 -1.88 -22.83
CA VAL A 450 11.83 -1.06 -21.68
C VAL A 450 11.75 -1.86 -20.39
N TRP A 451 10.62 -2.52 -20.11
CA TRP A 451 10.48 -3.38 -18.94
C TRP A 451 11.56 -4.46 -18.89
N ARG A 452 11.77 -5.21 -19.98
CA ARG A 452 12.78 -6.29 -20.00
C ARG A 452 14.19 -5.75 -19.75
N SER A 453 14.50 -4.55 -20.24
CA SER A 453 15.79 -3.90 -19.97
C SER A 453 15.99 -3.55 -18.50
N ILE A 454 14.93 -3.06 -17.84
CA ILE A 454 14.93 -2.71 -16.41
C ILE A 454 15.02 -3.99 -15.56
N GLU A 455 14.26 -5.02 -15.93
CA GLU A 455 14.28 -6.29 -15.21
C GLU A 455 15.66 -6.94 -15.25
N ARG A 456 16.35 -6.95 -16.39
CA ARG A 456 17.73 -7.45 -16.48
C ARG A 456 18.72 -6.65 -15.63
N LYS A 457 18.44 -5.37 -15.39
CA LYS A 457 19.25 -4.49 -14.52
C LYS A 457 19.06 -4.85 -13.05
N TYR A 458 17.82 -4.95 -12.57
CA TYR A 458 17.52 -5.11 -11.14
C TYR A 458 17.34 -6.56 -10.68
N GLN A 459 16.97 -7.47 -11.57
CA GLN A 459 16.66 -8.88 -11.29
C GLN A 459 17.44 -9.80 -12.28
N PRO A 460 18.78 -9.69 -12.34
CA PRO A 460 19.60 -10.39 -13.35
C PRO A 460 19.58 -11.92 -13.22
N TRP A 461 19.10 -12.46 -12.10
CA TRP A 461 18.94 -13.90 -11.88
C TRP A 461 17.70 -14.48 -12.56
N ARG A 462 16.73 -13.65 -12.97
CA ARG A 462 15.44 -14.15 -13.46
C ARG A 462 15.56 -14.76 -14.85
N ASP A 463 15.29 -16.05 -14.93
CA ASP A 463 15.22 -16.83 -16.15
C ASP A 463 13.79 -17.33 -16.41
N TYR A 464 13.23 -16.95 -17.57
CA TYR A 464 11.87 -17.29 -17.95
C TYR A 464 11.72 -18.65 -18.65
N ASP A 465 12.79 -19.45 -18.76
CA ASP A 465 12.75 -20.78 -19.38
C ASP A 465 12.18 -20.72 -20.81
N GLY A 466 12.61 -19.69 -21.56
CA GLY A 466 12.21 -19.47 -22.95
C GLY A 466 10.75 -19.05 -23.15
N ASN A 467 10.00 -18.65 -22.11
CA ASN A 467 8.63 -18.15 -22.29
C ASN A 467 8.62 -16.85 -23.12
N GLU A 468 8.06 -16.89 -24.33
CA GLU A 468 8.10 -15.80 -25.30
C GLU A 468 7.46 -14.49 -24.77
N PHE A 469 6.29 -14.58 -24.12
CA PHE A 469 5.61 -13.41 -23.58
C PHE A 469 6.45 -12.71 -22.51
N LEU A 470 7.00 -13.47 -21.57
CA LEU A 470 7.80 -12.92 -20.48
C LEU A 470 9.17 -12.44 -20.96
N GLU A 471 9.83 -13.17 -21.87
CA GLU A 471 11.08 -12.74 -22.49
C GLU A 471 10.94 -11.47 -23.33
N SER A 472 9.77 -11.25 -23.93
CA SER A 472 9.45 -9.98 -24.61
C SER A 472 9.32 -8.79 -23.64
N GLY A 473 9.15 -9.06 -22.34
CA GLY A 473 8.95 -8.07 -21.29
C GLY A 473 7.49 -7.86 -20.88
N GLY A 474 6.64 -8.89 -21.02
CA GLY A 474 5.22 -8.82 -20.63
C GLY A 474 4.96 -8.81 -19.12
N PHE A 475 5.96 -9.11 -18.27
CA PHE A 475 5.77 -9.34 -16.85
C PHE A 475 5.24 -8.13 -16.06
N TRP A 476 5.45 -6.88 -16.50
CA TRP A 476 4.90 -5.71 -15.80
C TRP A 476 3.37 -5.67 -15.77
N MET A 477 2.70 -6.29 -16.75
CA MET A 477 1.25 -6.21 -16.92
C MET A 477 0.46 -6.81 -15.77
N GLN A 478 1.08 -7.73 -15.02
CA GLN A 478 0.45 -8.31 -13.84
C GLN A 478 0.27 -7.32 -12.69
N LYS A 479 0.97 -6.18 -12.69
CA LYS A 479 0.80 -5.18 -11.63
C LYS A 479 -0.27 -4.17 -11.97
N GLN A 480 -1.43 -4.41 -11.35
CA GLN A 480 -2.53 -3.46 -11.31
C GLN A 480 -2.11 -2.05 -10.91
N HIS A 481 -1.14 -1.88 -10.00
CA HIS A 481 -0.70 -0.55 -9.55
C HIS A 481 -0.19 0.35 -10.69
N ILE A 482 0.39 -0.21 -11.74
CA ILE A 482 0.83 0.56 -12.92
C ILE A 482 -0.38 1.18 -13.65
N PHE A 483 -1.49 0.45 -13.68
CA PHE A 483 -2.74 0.88 -14.31
C PHE A 483 -3.56 1.79 -13.39
N LEU A 484 -3.68 1.42 -12.10
CA LEU A 484 -4.64 2.00 -11.17
C LEU A 484 -4.06 3.10 -10.26
N TYR A 485 -2.79 2.99 -9.88
CA TYR A 485 -2.16 3.82 -8.85
C TYR A 485 -0.74 4.27 -9.26
N PRO A 486 -0.62 5.11 -10.29
CA PRO A 486 0.67 5.45 -10.88
C PRO A 486 1.62 6.06 -9.84
N PHE A 487 2.90 5.72 -9.97
CA PHE A 487 4.01 6.10 -9.08
C PHE A 487 3.91 5.66 -7.61
N TYR A 488 2.91 4.90 -7.17
CA TYR A 488 2.81 4.42 -5.78
C TYR A 488 3.93 3.42 -5.40
N TYR A 489 4.45 2.65 -6.35
CA TYR A 489 5.24 1.45 -5.99
C TYR A 489 6.62 1.70 -5.35
N VAL A 490 7.21 2.88 -5.56
CA VAL A 490 8.46 3.28 -4.88
C VAL A 490 8.26 3.46 -3.37
N ASP A 491 7.02 3.74 -2.95
CA ASP A 491 6.66 4.03 -1.56
C ASP A 491 6.91 2.79 -0.69
N TYR A 492 6.54 1.61 -1.19
CA TYR A 492 6.86 0.32 -0.57
C TYR A 492 8.38 0.13 -0.39
N ALA A 493 9.21 0.52 -1.36
CA ALA A 493 10.66 0.33 -1.28
C ALA A 493 11.32 1.28 -0.26
N LEU A 494 10.86 2.53 -0.22
CA LEU A 494 11.29 3.52 0.77
C LEU A 494 10.85 3.10 2.18
N ALA A 495 9.60 2.69 2.33
CA ALA A 495 9.04 2.20 3.58
C ALA A 495 9.75 0.95 4.09
N GLN A 496 9.99 -0.04 3.22
CA GLN A 496 10.70 -1.26 3.60
C GLN A 496 12.12 -0.97 4.10
N THR A 497 12.80 0.00 3.48
CA THR A 497 14.13 0.44 3.93
C THR A 497 14.06 1.07 5.32
N CYS A 498 13.03 1.87 5.62
CA CYS A 498 12.79 2.43 6.95
C CYS A 498 12.39 1.35 7.97
N ALA A 499 11.58 0.37 7.57
CA ALA A 499 11.24 -0.78 8.40
C ALA A 499 12.48 -1.61 8.77
N PHE A 500 13.45 -1.73 7.86
CA PHE A 500 14.75 -2.32 8.20
C PHE A 500 15.59 -1.48 9.16
N MET A 501 15.48 -0.14 9.11
CA MET A 501 16.12 0.72 10.12
C MET A 501 15.52 0.47 11.50
N TYR A 502 14.20 0.29 11.60
CA TYR A 502 13.56 -0.14 12.85
C TYR A 502 13.97 -1.54 13.26
N TYR A 503 14.02 -2.49 12.34
CA TYR A 503 14.47 -3.85 12.65
C TYR A 503 15.90 -3.85 13.23
N LYS A 504 16.81 -3.07 12.62
CA LYS A 504 18.15 -2.84 13.16
C LYS A 504 18.11 -2.26 14.57
N ARG A 505 17.39 -1.16 14.78
CA ARG A 505 17.25 -0.52 16.10
C ARG A 505 16.65 -1.47 17.13
N MET A 506 15.64 -2.26 16.75
CA MET A 506 15.01 -3.25 17.62
C MET A 506 15.99 -4.32 18.11
N CYS A 507 16.91 -4.76 17.24
CA CYS A 507 17.98 -5.68 17.64
C CYS A 507 19.05 -5.04 18.54
N GLU A 508 19.18 -3.72 18.55
CA GLU A 508 20.13 -2.97 19.38
C GLU A 508 19.51 -2.59 20.74
N ASP A 509 18.31 -1.97 20.71
CA ASP A 509 17.49 -1.62 21.87
C ASP A 509 16.00 -1.62 21.48
N LYS A 510 15.29 -2.66 21.92
CA LYS A 510 13.86 -2.85 21.62
C LYS A 510 12.97 -1.71 22.12
N GLN A 511 13.26 -1.15 23.30
CA GLN A 511 12.42 -0.12 23.90
C GLN A 511 12.62 1.23 23.18
N GLU A 512 13.87 1.56 22.84
CA GLU A 512 14.19 2.75 22.06
C GLU A 512 13.52 2.70 20.69
N ALA A 513 13.63 1.57 19.98
CA ALA A 513 12.99 1.38 18.68
C ALA A 513 11.46 1.50 18.77
N TRP A 514 10.84 0.87 19.77
CA TRP A 514 9.39 0.95 19.98
C TRP A 514 8.93 2.37 20.30
N ASN A 515 9.69 3.12 21.11
CA ASN A 515 9.35 4.52 21.40
C ASN A 515 9.38 5.40 20.15
N GLY A 516 10.36 5.17 19.25
CA GLY A 516 10.40 5.84 17.95
C GLY A 516 9.20 5.49 17.07
N TYR A 517 8.83 4.20 17.01
CA TYR A 517 7.66 3.74 16.27
C TYR A 517 6.35 4.30 16.81
N LEU A 518 6.20 4.36 18.14
CA LEU A 518 5.02 4.95 18.76
C LEU A 518 4.93 6.46 18.50
N GLU A 519 6.06 7.18 18.49
CA GLU A 519 6.08 8.61 18.11
C GLU A 519 5.65 8.79 16.65
N LEU A 520 6.14 7.94 15.73
CA LEU A 520 5.72 7.90 14.34
C LEU A 520 4.18 7.76 14.22
N CYS A 521 3.60 6.72 14.84
CA CYS A 521 2.15 6.50 14.84
C CYS A 521 1.35 7.68 15.44
N LYS A 522 1.90 8.34 16.48
CA LYS A 522 1.24 9.50 17.10
C LYS A 522 1.29 10.74 16.23
N LYS A 523 2.26 10.89 15.32
CA LYS A 523 2.31 12.02 14.38
C LYS A 523 1.29 11.88 13.26
N GLY A 524 0.92 10.66 12.87
CA GLY A 524 0.05 10.44 11.70
C GLY A 524 0.51 11.28 10.51
N GLY A 525 -0.41 12.03 9.91
CA GLY A 525 -0.14 12.93 8.78
C GLY A 525 0.28 14.35 9.12
N SER A 526 0.66 14.66 10.37
CA SER A 526 0.87 16.06 10.82
C SER A 526 2.15 16.74 10.35
N LEU A 527 3.12 15.97 9.82
CA LEU A 527 4.45 16.45 9.43
C LEU A 527 4.77 16.10 7.97
N GLY A 528 5.76 16.78 7.40
CA GLY A 528 6.34 16.39 6.10
C GLY A 528 7.14 15.08 6.21
N TYR A 529 7.58 14.53 5.07
CA TYR A 529 8.28 13.24 5.00
C TYR A 529 9.54 13.22 5.89
N PHE A 530 10.45 14.18 5.71
CA PHE A 530 11.71 14.20 6.46
C PHE A 530 11.53 14.53 7.95
N GLU A 531 10.63 15.45 8.28
CA GLU A 531 10.32 15.81 9.66
C GLU A 531 9.70 14.62 10.42
N THR A 532 8.84 13.85 9.74
CA THR A 532 8.26 12.62 10.26
C THR A 532 9.36 11.61 10.58
N LEU A 533 10.25 11.32 9.61
CA LEU A 533 11.37 10.39 9.81
C LEU A 533 12.27 10.82 10.98
N GLU A 534 12.62 12.10 11.06
CA GLU A 534 13.47 12.63 12.14
C GLU A 534 12.79 12.47 13.51
N SER A 535 11.50 12.81 13.61
CA SER A 535 10.73 12.67 14.86
C SER A 535 10.66 11.22 15.36
N ALA A 536 10.70 10.28 14.42
CA ALA A 536 10.65 8.85 14.65
C ALA A 536 12.05 8.22 14.90
N GLY A 537 13.13 9.00 14.83
CA GLY A 537 14.51 8.53 14.94
C GLY A 537 14.99 7.73 13.72
N LEU A 538 14.31 7.86 12.58
CA LEU A 538 14.69 7.22 11.32
C LEU A 538 15.63 8.11 10.52
N LYS A 539 16.52 7.48 9.76
CA LYS A 539 17.45 8.18 8.88
C LYS A 539 16.85 8.34 7.48
N ASN A 540 17.22 9.40 6.77
CA ASN A 540 16.72 9.67 5.42
C ASN A 540 17.19 8.57 4.42
N PRO A 541 16.28 7.84 3.75
CA PRO A 541 16.63 6.78 2.79
C PRO A 541 17.20 7.30 1.45
N PHE A 542 17.17 8.61 1.20
CA PHE A 542 17.81 9.22 0.02
C PHE A 542 19.31 9.53 0.21
N VAL A 543 19.88 9.16 1.36
CA VAL A 543 21.32 9.27 1.65
C VAL A 543 21.94 7.88 1.57
N GLU A 544 22.94 7.73 0.70
CA GLU A 544 23.56 6.43 0.35
C GLU A 544 24.07 5.67 1.58
N GLU A 545 24.76 6.35 2.49
CA GLU A 545 25.34 5.75 3.69
C GLU A 545 24.29 5.13 4.61
N ASN A 546 23.11 5.76 4.71
CA ASN A 546 22.01 5.26 5.55
C ASN A 546 21.44 3.96 4.98
N VAL A 547 21.25 3.90 3.65
CA VAL A 547 20.79 2.69 2.97
C VAL A 547 21.84 1.59 3.09
N LYS A 548 23.11 1.90 2.80
CA LYS A 548 24.20 0.93 2.88
C LYS A 548 24.32 0.32 4.28
N GLU A 549 24.37 1.13 5.34
CA GLU A 549 24.48 0.65 6.71
C GLU A 549 23.33 -0.31 7.06
N THR A 550 22.10 0.09 6.73
CA THR A 550 20.88 -0.67 7.01
C THR A 550 20.88 -2.00 6.25
N ILE A 551 21.19 -1.97 4.96
CA ILE A 551 21.16 -3.15 4.11
C ILE A 551 22.27 -4.14 4.49
N GLU A 552 23.48 -3.69 4.85
CA GLU A 552 24.53 -4.59 5.33
C GLU A 552 24.14 -5.31 6.63
N PHE A 553 23.43 -4.64 7.54
CA PHE A 553 22.85 -5.28 8.72
C PHE A 553 21.82 -6.36 8.34
N VAL A 554 20.88 -6.04 7.45
CA VAL A 554 19.83 -6.99 7.02
C VAL A 554 20.43 -8.20 6.32
N LYS A 555 21.43 -8.02 5.44
CA LYS A 555 22.14 -9.13 4.80
C LYS A 555 22.73 -10.10 5.82
N ALA A 556 23.39 -9.57 6.85
CA ALA A 556 23.95 -10.39 7.91
C ALA A 556 22.87 -11.20 8.65
N LYS A 557 21.71 -10.58 8.91
CA LYS A 557 20.56 -11.26 9.54
C LYS A 557 19.90 -12.31 8.64
N VAL A 558 19.77 -12.03 7.34
CA VAL A 558 19.29 -13.03 6.36
C VAL A 558 20.22 -14.24 6.34
N LEU A 559 21.53 -14.05 6.33
CA LEU A 559 22.50 -15.14 6.36
C LEU A 559 22.46 -15.93 7.69
N GLU A 560 22.32 -15.23 8.82
CA GLU A 560 22.18 -15.86 10.14
C GLU A 560 20.95 -16.78 10.19
N LEU A 561 19.80 -16.30 9.73
CA LEU A 561 18.55 -17.08 9.68
C LEU A 561 18.61 -18.21 8.66
N TYR A 562 19.22 -17.95 7.49
CA TYR A 562 19.47 -18.98 6.48
C TYR A 562 20.27 -20.16 7.05
N ASP A 563 21.34 -19.87 7.80
CA ASP A 563 22.17 -20.90 8.42
C ASP A 563 21.45 -21.61 9.58
N ALA A 564 20.54 -20.93 10.28
CA ALA A 564 19.71 -21.53 11.34
C ALA A 564 18.72 -22.55 10.78
N CYS A 565 18.07 -22.25 9.65
CA CYS A 565 17.12 -23.15 8.99
C CYS A 565 17.73 -24.47 8.47
N ARG A 566 19.07 -24.56 8.46
CA ARG A 566 19.82 -25.71 7.93
C ARG A 566 20.41 -26.62 9.01
N LYS A 567 20.27 -26.26 10.29
CA LYS A 567 20.67 -27.09 11.44
C LYS A 567 19.53 -27.99 11.85
#